data_AF-A0A2N1P506-F1
#
_entry.id   AF-A0A2N1P506-F1
#
_cell.length_a   1.000
_cell.length_b   1.000
_cell.length_c   1.000
_cell.angle_alpha   90.00
_cell.angle_beta   90.00
_cell.angle_gamma   90.00
#
_symmetry.space_group_name_H-M   'P 1'
#
loop_
_entity.id
_entity.type
_entity.pdbx_description
1 polymer ?
#
loop_
_entity_poly.entity_id
_entity_poly.type
_entity_poly.pdbx_seq_one_letter_code
_entity_poly.pdbx_strand_id
1 'polypeptide(L)'
;MNRIRKKETAMKRKLMIIIGLTLMGVLVYSNAFAQMNQQQLRNRYQYEYQTTEQVINQAGNAIGESKTEKGQALLQLAIQLQNQARIMGQNQNYGQGIETSLKAREQARAAMAVALQADENENLVMRQLERTDNIINQFQNQISSDAAPMTRTMFENARENQRKAWEFYRNRSLRAALKLSRQAEKSIEGMGERFKAEQGDLTRLRAQTKQLEQKMEQVRSMVRDCDNEEAAGLLIKAENNFNESLQHASKGEVKQAENKLQLAHRLLNQIGEMCGDQEALERKIQQMKQEMDRVAEAIQNSGKAQAIELMLSARKHLQEAERLCAGGNSENCAANIKAAQMNFQKAKKLAGL
;
A
#
# COMPACT_ATOMS: atom_id res chain seq x y z
N MET A 1 -55.33 -103.33 28.08
CA MET A 1 -54.06 -102.88 27.46
C MET A 1 -54.14 -102.42 25.99
N ASN A 2 -55.13 -102.83 25.17
CA ASN A 2 -55.20 -102.42 23.75
C ASN A 2 -55.66 -100.97 23.44
N ARG A 3 -56.23 -100.23 24.39
CA ARG A 3 -56.63 -98.82 24.18
C ARG A 3 -55.48 -97.81 24.37
N ILE A 4 -54.38 -98.20 25.05
CA ILE A 4 -53.24 -97.31 25.31
C ILE A 4 -52.27 -97.28 24.10
N ARG A 5 -51.99 -98.44 23.48
CA ARG A 5 -51.15 -98.51 22.27
C ARG A 5 -51.73 -97.80 21.03
N LYS A 6 -53.06 -97.69 20.93
CA LYS A 6 -53.72 -97.02 19.79
C LYS A 6 -53.67 -95.48 19.87
N LYS A 7 -53.57 -94.91 21.09
CA LYS A 7 -53.40 -93.46 21.28
C LYS A 7 -51.97 -93.00 20.98
N GLU A 8 -50.98 -93.84 21.26
CA GLU A 8 -49.56 -93.50 21.08
C GLU A 8 -49.15 -93.41 19.60
N THR A 9 -49.68 -94.29 18.73
CA THR A 9 -49.41 -94.26 17.28
C THR A 9 -50.12 -93.11 16.57
N ALA A 10 -51.31 -92.73 17.05
CA ALA A 10 -52.03 -91.56 16.53
C ALA A 10 -51.34 -90.24 16.90
N MET A 11 -50.77 -90.15 18.11
CA MET A 11 -50.04 -88.95 18.56
C MET A 11 -48.70 -88.80 17.82
N LYS A 12 -47.95 -89.89 17.61
CA LYS A 12 -46.70 -89.86 16.83
C LYS A 12 -46.91 -89.48 15.36
N ARG A 13 -48.00 -89.94 14.72
CA ARG A 13 -48.35 -89.52 13.34
C ARG A 13 -48.74 -88.04 13.27
N LYS A 14 -49.52 -87.53 14.23
CA LYS A 14 -49.86 -86.10 14.29
C LYS A 14 -48.63 -85.21 14.55
N LEU A 15 -47.71 -85.65 15.42
CA LEU A 15 -46.48 -84.93 15.70
C LEU A 15 -45.56 -84.87 14.46
N MET A 16 -45.39 -85.97 13.73
CA MET A 16 -44.59 -85.97 12.49
C MET A 16 -45.19 -85.09 11.38
N ILE A 17 -46.51 -85.05 11.24
CA ILE A 17 -47.17 -84.18 10.25
C ILE A 17 -46.98 -82.70 10.60
N ILE A 18 -47.05 -82.34 11.89
CA ILE A 18 -46.85 -80.96 12.34
C ILE A 18 -45.38 -80.53 12.13
N ILE A 19 -44.41 -81.38 12.45
CA ILE A 19 -42.98 -81.10 12.24
C ILE A 19 -42.64 -80.98 10.74
N GLY A 20 -43.22 -81.84 9.90
CA GLY A 20 -43.04 -81.75 8.45
C GLY A 20 -43.61 -80.47 7.84
N LEU A 21 -44.78 -80.02 8.30
CA LEU A 21 -45.42 -78.78 7.83
C LEU A 21 -44.67 -77.52 8.31
N THR A 22 -44.11 -77.51 9.51
CA THR A 22 -43.29 -76.36 9.98
C THR A 22 -41.94 -76.29 9.28
N LEU A 23 -41.27 -77.41 8.99
CA LEU A 23 -40.00 -77.41 8.24
C LEU A 23 -40.18 -77.03 6.76
N MET A 24 -41.27 -77.44 6.11
CA MET A 24 -41.59 -76.97 4.75
C MET A 24 -41.95 -75.48 4.74
N GLY A 25 -42.68 -74.99 5.74
CA GLY A 25 -42.99 -73.57 5.85
C GLY A 25 -41.73 -72.71 5.92
N VAL A 26 -40.78 -73.03 6.79
CA VAL A 26 -39.55 -72.25 6.99
C VAL A 26 -38.67 -72.20 5.72
N LEU A 27 -38.64 -73.26 4.90
CA LEU A 27 -37.88 -73.27 3.65
C LEU A 27 -38.50 -72.42 2.53
N VAL A 28 -39.84 -72.27 2.49
CA VAL A 28 -40.51 -71.46 1.47
C VAL A 28 -40.48 -69.96 1.81
N TYR A 29 -40.57 -69.58 3.09
CA TYR A 29 -40.49 -68.18 3.50
C TYR A 29 -39.09 -67.55 3.36
N SER A 30 -38.03 -68.37 3.41
CA SER A 30 -36.64 -67.88 3.33
C SER A 30 -36.27 -67.34 1.93
N ASN A 31 -36.86 -67.88 0.87
CA ASN A 31 -36.54 -67.48 -0.51
C ASN A 31 -37.22 -66.16 -0.94
N ALA A 32 -38.38 -65.82 -0.35
CA ALA A 32 -39.10 -64.58 -0.69
C ALA A 32 -38.37 -63.31 -0.20
N PHE A 33 -37.73 -63.35 0.97
CA PHE A 33 -36.96 -62.22 1.51
C PHE A 33 -35.66 -61.94 0.75
N ALA A 34 -35.03 -62.98 0.18
CA ALA A 34 -33.82 -62.82 -0.64
C ALA A 34 -34.13 -62.15 -2.00
N GLN A 35 -35.26 -62.48 -2.63
CA GLN A 35 -35.67 -61.89 -3.92
C GLN A 35 -36.10 -60.43 -3.78
N MET A 36 -36.81 -60.07 -2.70
CA MET A 36 -37.27 -58.69 -2.49
C MET A 36 -36.10 -57.71 -2.33
N ASN A 37 -34.99 -58.15 -1.70
CA ASN A 37 -33.78 -57.34 -1.53
C ASN A 37 -33.03 -57.11 -2.86
N GLN A 38 -32.98 -58.12 -3.75
CA GLN A 38 -32.30 -57.97 -5.05
C GLN A 38 -32.99 -56.95 -5.97
N GLN A 39 -34.32 -56.93 -6.03
CA GLN A 39 -35.03 -55.96 -6.87
C GLN A 39 -34.82 -54.52 -6.37
N GLN A 40 -34.82 -54.31 -5.05
CA GLN A 40 -34.50 -53.01 -4.44
C GLN A 40 -33.07 -52.57 -4.76
N LEU A 41 -32.09 -53.46 -4.63
CA LEU A 41 -30.69 -53.18 -4.99
C LEU A 41 -30.53 -52.84 -6.47
N ARG A 42 -31.22 -53.56 -7.36
CA ARG A 42 -31.22 -53.28 -8.81
C ARG A 42 -31.78 -51.90 -9.11
N ASN A 43 -32.93 -51.55 -8.54
CA ASN A 43 -33.56 -50.23 -8.74
C ASN A 43 -32.64 -49.11 -8.24
N ARG A 44 -32.04 -49.29 -7.05
CA ARG A 44 -31.06 -48.35 -6.50
C ARG A 44 -29.83 -48.20 -7.41
N TYR A 45 -29.30 -49.31 -7.92
CA TYR A 45 -28.18 -49.30 -8.86
C TYR A 45 -28.51 -48.51 -10.12
N GLN A 46 -29.68 -48.75 -10.75
CA GLN A 46 -30.10 -48.02 -11.95
C GLN A 46 -30.19 -46.52 -11.69
N TYR A 47 -30.79 -46.12 -10.56
CA TYR A 47 -30.90 -44.72 -10.16
C TYR A 47 -29.52 -44.06 -9.99
N GLU A 48 -28.61 -44.69 -9.25
CA GLU A 48 -27.27 -44.14 -9.02
C GLU A 48 -26.44 -44.11 -10.30
N TYR A 49 -26.56 -45.13 -11.17
CA TYR A 49 -25.90 -45.18 -12.46
C TYR A 49 -26.34 -44.03 -13.36
N GLN A 50 -27.64 -43.83 -13.55
CA GLN A 50 -28.19 -42.75 -14.38
C GLN A 50 -27.80 -41.36 -13.86
N THR A 51 -27.89 -41.15 -12.54
CA THR A 51 -27.49 -39.89 -11.90
C THR A 51 -26.00 -39.62 -12.14
N THR A 52 -25.14 -40.64 -12.06
CA THR A 52 -23.72 -40.50 -12.34
C THR A 52 -23.43 -40.19 -13.81
N GLU A 53 -24.13 -40.81 -14.77
CA GLU A 53 -23.99 -40.47 -16.19
C GLU A 53 -24.33 -38.99 -16.46
N GLN A 54 -25.39 -38.48 -15.84
CA GLN A 54 -25.74 -37.05 -15.95
C GLN A 54 -24.60 -36.15 -15.45
N VAL A 55 -24.00 -36.48 -14.31
CA VAL A 55 -22.87 -35.72 -13.75
C VAL A 55 -21.62 -35.83 -14.64
N ILE A 56 -21.35 -37.00 -15.23
CA ILE A 56 -20.25 -37.17 -16.19
C ILE A 56 -20.48 -36.32 -17.44
N ASN A 57 -21.70 -36.26 -17.97
CA ASN A 57 -22.04 -35.42 -19.12
C ASN A 57 -21.89 -33.93 -18.81
N GLN A 58 -22.33 -33.49 -17.63
CA GLN A 58 -22.10 -32.11 -17.14
C GLN A 58 -20.61 -31.79 -17.03
N ALA A 59 -19.82 -32.71 -16.47
CA ALA A 59 -18.38 -32.58 -16.38
C ALA A 59 -17.71 -32.54 -17.77
N GLY A 60 -18.23 -33.30 -18.74
CA GLY A 60 -17.80 -33.27 -20.13
C GLY A 60 -17.93 -31.88 -20.76
N ASN A 61 -19.07 -31.21 -20.55
CA ASN A 61 -19.29 -29.86 -21.06
C ASN A 61 -18.32 -28.84 -20.42
N ALA A 62 -18.20 -28.83 -19.08
CA ALA A 62 -17.32 -27.91 -18.37
C ALA A 62 -15.82 -28.08 -18.72
N ILE A 63 -15.39 -29.33 -18.95
CA ILE A 63 -14.02 -29.62 -19.38
C ILE A 63 -13.79 -29.26 -20.85
N GLY A 64 -14.80 -29.41 -21.71
CA GLY A 64 -14.72 -29.00 -23.10
C GLY A 64 -14.42 -27.51 -23.27
N GLU A 65 -14.97 -26.67 -22.39
CA GLU A 65 -14.76 -25.22 -22.35
C GLU A 65 -13.38 -24.85 -21.78
N SER A 66 -13.03 -25.37 -20.59
CA SER A 66 -11.78 -25.02 -19.89
C SER A 66 -10.52 -25.66 -20.48
N LYS A 67 -10.64 -26.80 -21.17
CA LYS A 67 -9.55 -27.56 -21.82
C LYS A 67 -8.37 -27.90 -20.89
N THR A 68 -8.62 -28.10 -19.60
CA THR A 68 -7.56 -28.44 -18.65
C THR A 68 -7.14 -29.92 -18.75
N GLU A 69 -5.84 -30.20 -18.90
CA GLU A 69 -5.33 -31.58 -18.99
C GLU A 69 -5.68 -32.40 -17.74
N LYS A 70 -5.53 -31.81 -16.55
CA LYS A 70 -5.87 -32.46 -15.28
C LYS A 70 -7.36 -32.81 -15.20
N GLY A 71 -8.22 -31.89 -15.61
CA GLY A 71 -9.66 -32.13 -15.61
C GLY A 71 -10.08 -33.17 -16.65
N GLN A 72 -9.43 -33.20 -17.82
CA GLN A 72 -9.60 -34.27 -18.81
C GLN A 72 -9.21 -35.65 -18.26
N ALA A 73 -8.09 -35.77 -17.54
CA ALA A 73 -7.68 -37.03 -16.93
C ALA A 73 -8.68 -37.52 -15.88
N LEU A 74 -9.19 -36.63 -15.02
CA LEU A 74 -10.22 -36.95 -14.02
C LEU A 74 -11.54 -37.40 -14.68
N LEU A 75 -11.96 -36.71 -15.76
CA LEU A 75 -13.14 -37.08 -16.51
C LEU A 75 -12.99 -38.46 -17.19
N GLN A 76 -11.82 -38.73 -17.79
CA GLN A 76 -11.55 -40.04 -18.38
C GLN A 76 -11.61 -41.16 -17.34
N LEU A 77 -11.05 -40.94 -16.14
CA LEU A 77 -11.13 -41.88 -15.03
C LEU A 77 -12.58 -42.10 -14.59
N ALA A 78 -13.39 -41.04 -14.49
CA ALA A 78 -14.82 -41.15 -14.18
C ALA A 78 -15.56 -42.03 -15.20
N ILE A 79 -15.30 -41.84 -16.50
CA ILE A 79 -15.89 -42.63 -17.59
C ILE A 79 -15.46 -44.11 -17.48
N GLN A 80 -14.18 -44.38 -17.19
CA GLN A 80 -13.67 -45.74 -17.00
C GLN A 80 -14.36 -46.44 -15.82
N LEU A 81 -14.48 -45.77 -14.66
CA LEU A 81 -15.16 -46.30 -13.49
C LEU A 81 -16.65 -46.56 -13.77
N GLN A 82 -17.33 -45.66 -14.48
CA GLN A 82 -18.74 -45.85 -14.84
C GLN A 82 -18.93 -47.04 -15.78
N ASN A 83 -18.01 -47.26 -16.73
CA ASN A 83 -18.01 -48.45 -17.58
C ASN A 83 -17.81 -49.74 -16.77
N GLN A 84 -16.94 -49.72 -15.75
CA GLN A 84 -16.75 -50.84 -14.84
C GLN A 84 -18.00 -51.10 -13.99
N ALA A 85 -18.63 -50.04 -13.47
CA ALA A 85 -19.89 -50.14 -12.74
C ALA A 85 -21.01 -50.76 -13.60
N ARG A 86 -21.04 -50.46 -14.90
CA ARG A 86 -21.95 -51.09 -15.88
C ARG A 86 -21.76 -52.60 -15.96
N ILE A 87 -20.51 -53.04 -16.10
CA ILE A 87 -20.15 -54.47 -16.18
C ILE A 87 -20.56 -55.19 -14.88
N MET A 88 -20.30 -54.58 -13.71
CA MET A 88 -20.72 -55.16 -12.42
C MET A 88 -22.24 -55.30 -12.31
N GLY A 89 -23.01 -54.30 -12.77
CA GLY A 89 -24.47 -54.36 -12.81
C GLY A 89 -24.99 -55.45 -13.75
N GLN A 90 -24.37 -55.65 -14.91
CA GLN A 90 -24.70 -56.74 -15.85
C GLN A 90 -24.48 -58.12 -15.22
N ASN A 91 -23.45 -58.26 -14.40
CA ASN A 91 -23.13 -59.47 -13.65
C ASN A 91 -23.93 -59.62 -12.34
N GLN A 92 -25.00 -58.82 -12.15
CA GLN A 92 -25.85 -58.81 -10.96
C GLN A 92 -25.12 -58.45 -9.64
N ASN A 93 -23.89 -57.93 -9.71
CA ASN A 93 -23.10 -57.47 -8.57
C ASN A 93 -23.46 -56.01 -8.22
N TYR A 94 -24.75 -55.74 -7.98
CA TYR A 94 -25.29 -54.37 -7.86
C TYR A 94 -24.64 -53.55 -6.73
N GLY A 95 -24.31 -54.17 -5.60
CA GLY A 95 -23.68 -53.48 -4.46
C GLY A 95 -22.32 -52.87 -4.83
N GLN A 96 -21.44 -53.65 -5.46
CA GLN A 96 -20.15 -53.17 -5.96
C GLN A 96 -20.34 -52.15 -7.08
N GLY A 97 -21.30 -52.39 -7.99
CA GLY A 97 -21.63 -51.44 -9.06
C GLY A 97 -22.07 -50.07 -8.54
N ILE A 98 -22.86 -50.02 -7.46
CA ILE A 98 -23.25 -48.76 -6.79
C ILE A 98 -22.00 -48.04 -6.27
N GLU A 99 -21.13 -48.73 -5.53
CA GLU A 99 -19.91 -48.13 -4.97
C GLU A 99 -18.99 -47.58 -6.08
N THR A 100 -18.78 -48.33 -7.15
CA THR A 100 -17.98 -47.89 -8.30
C THR A 100 -18.61 -46.70 -9.02
N SER A 101 -19.94 -46.66 -9.18
CA SER A 101 -20.66 -45.52 -9.76
C SER A 101 -20.53 -44.25 -8.88
N LEU A 102 -20.57 -44.39 -7.56
CA LEU A 102 -20.36 -43.26 -6.66
C LEU A 102 -18.92 -42.71 -6.75
N LYS A 103 -17.92 -43.59 -6.86
CA LYS A 103 -16.52 -43.19 -7.13
C LYS A 103 -16.38 -42.46 -8.47
N ALA A 104 -17.04 -42.94 -9.53
CA ALA A 104 -17.08 -42.26 -10.82
C ALA A 104 -17.68 -40.84 -10.70
N ARG A 105 -18.77 -40.69 -9.95
CA ARG A 105 -19.40 -39.39 -9.68
C ARG A 105 -18.47 -38.43 -8.95
N GLU A 106 -17.71 -38.92 -7.97
CA GLU A 106 -16.72 -38.13 -7.24
C GLU A 106 -15.63 -37.60 -8.17
N GLN A 107 -15.08 -38.46 -9.04
CA GLN A 107 -14.09 -38.05 -10.04
C GLN A 107 -14.65 -37.02 -11.04
N ALA A 108 -15.89 -37.20 -11.51
CA ALA A 108 -16.56 -36.24 -12.39
C ALA A 108 -16.77 -34.87 -11.71
N ARG A 109 -17.15 -34.86 -10.43
CA ARG A 109 -17.24 -33.61 -9.63
C ARG A 109 -15.89 -32.95 -9.43
N ALA A 110 -14.84 -33.72 -9.18
CA ALA A 110 -13.48 -33.21 -9.10
C ALA A 110 -13.02 -32.59 -10.42
N ALA A 111 -13.36 -33.20 -11.57
CA ALA A 111 -13.09 -32.63 -12.89
C ALA A 111 -13.77 -31.26 -13.07
N MET A 112 -15.07 -31.13 -12.71
CA MET A 112 -15.79 -29.85 -12.76
C MET A 112 -15.16 -28.79 -11.85
N ALA A 113 -14.73 -29.16 -10.64
CA ALA A 113 -14.07 -28.22 -9.74
C ALA A 113 -12.75 -27.68 -10.32
N VAL A 114 -11.98 -28.53 -11.00
CA VAL A 114 -10.75 -28.12 -11.71
C VAL A 114 -11.06 -27.18 -12.89
N ALA A 115 -12.15 -27.44 -13.63
CA ALA A 115 -12.61 -26.58 -14.72
C ALA A 115 -12.94 -25.17 -14.20
N LEU A 116 -13.80 -25.09 -13.18
CA LEU A 116 -14.21 -23.83 -12.56
C LEU A 116 -13.00 -23.04 -12.03
N GLN A 117 -12.07 -23.71 -11.36
CA GLN A 117 -10.85 -23.07 -10.88
C GLN A 117 -9.99 -22.51 -12.02
N ALA A 118 -9.94 -23.18 -13.17
CA ALA A 118 -9.20 -22.69 -14.33
C ALA A 118 -9.84 -21.43 -14.93
N ASP A 119 -11.17 -21.39 -15.03
CA ASP A 119 -11.90 -20.23 -15.53
C ASP A 119 -11.76 -19.02 -14.59
N GLU A 120 -11.83 -19.25 -13.26
CA GLU A 120 -11.56 -18.21 -12.26
C GLU A 120 -10.14 -17.63 -12.39
N ASN A 121 -9.15 -18.50 -12.59
CA ASN A 121 -7.77 -18.09 -12.81
C ASN A 121 -7.61 -17.31 -14.11
N GLU A 122 -8.25 -17.74 -15.20
CA GLU A 122 -8.22 -17.04 -16.49
C GLU A 122 -8.79 -15.63 -16.36
N ASN A 123 -9.95 -15.49 -15.69
CA ASN A 123 -10.59 -14.19 -15.43
C ASN A 123 -9.73 -13.28 -14.53
N LEU A 124 -9.02 -13.85 -13.55
CA LEU A 124 -8.06 -13.09 -12.73
C LEU A 124 -6.92 -12.54 -13.58
N VAL A 125 -6.32 -13.39 -14.44
CA VAL A 125 -5.23 -12.97 -15.32
C VAL A 125 -5.70 -11.92 -16.33
N MET A 126 -6.89 -12.09 -16.92
CA MET A 126 -7.47 -11.11 -17.84
C MET A 126 -7.61 -9.73 -17.19
N ARG A 127 -8.26 -9.68 -16.01
CA ARG A 127 -8.43 -8.41 -15.26
C ARG A 127 -7.09 -7.75 -14.92
N GLN A 128 -6.07 -8.54 -14.59
CA GLN A 128 -4.74 -8.00 -14.35
C GLN A 128 -4.14 -7.41 -15.64
N LEU A 129 -4.24 -8.10 -16.77
CA LEU A 129 -3.72 -7.62 -18.05
C LEU A 129 -4.37 -6.29 -18.44
N GLU A 130 -5.70 -6.22 -18.41
CA GLU A 130 -6.46 -5.00 -18.73
C GLU A 130 -6.12 -3.84 -17.78
N ARG A 131 -6.01 -4.12 -16.48
CA ARG A 131 -5.57 -3.13 -15.49
C ARG A 131 -4.19 -2.59 -15.83
N THR A 132 -3.23 -3.46 -16.11
CA THR A 132 -1.86 -3.04 -16.45
C THR A 132 -1.83 -2.23 -17.75
N ASP A 133 -2.61 -2.60 -18.77
CA ASP A 133 -2.75 -1.81 -20.00
C ASP A 133 -3.30 -0.42 -19.73
N ASN A 134 -4.33 -0.31 -18.89
CA ASN A 134 -4.90 0.98 -18.49
C ASN A 134 -3.86 1.87 -17.80
N ILE A 135 -3.06 1.31 -16.90
CA ILE A 135 -1.97 2.03 -16.20
C ILE A 135 -0.89 2.48 -17.20
N ILE A 136 -0.48 1.61 -18.12
CA ILE A 136 0.48 1.94 -19.19
C ILE A 136 -0.04 3.07 -20.07
N ASN A 137 -1.30 3.01 -20.50
CA ASN A 137 -1.92 4.03 -21.35
C ASN A 137 -2.03 5.38 -20.64
N GLN A 138 -2.40 5.38 -19.36
CA GLN A 138 -2.40 6.60 -18.54
C GLN A 138 -0.99 7.21 -18.43
N PHE A 139 0.01 6.36 -18.19
CA PHE A 139 1.39 6.79 -18.06
C PHE A 139 1.98 7.28 -19.39
N GLN A 140 1.58 6.68 -20.52
CA GLN A 140 1.97 7.12 -21.86
C GLN A 140 1.57 8.57 -22.14
N ASN A 141 0.41 9.00 -21.62
CA ASN A 141 -0.05 10.39 -21.78
C ASN A 141 0.68 11.38 -20.85
N GLN A 142 1.39 10.88 -19.83
CA GLN A 142 2.13 11.69 -18.86
C GLN A 142 3.62 11.82 -19.20
N ILE A 143 4.19 10.81 -19.85
CA ILE A 143 5.60 10.83 -20.25
C ILE A 143 5.79 11.80 -21.43
N SER A 144 6.58 12.86 -21.22
CA SER A 144 6.87 13.83 -22.28
C SER A 144 7.84 13.26 -23.31
N SER A 145 7.83 13.84 -24.51
CA SER A 145 8.83 13.58 -25.55
C SER A 145 10.26 13.97 -25.14
N ASP A 146 10.41 14.67 -24.01
CA ASP A 146 11.68 15.12 -23.43
C ASP A 146 12.06 14.35 -22.16
N ALA A 147 11.29 13.33 -21.79
CA ALA A 147 11.60 12.50 -20.63
C ALA A 147 13.01 11.90 -20.73
N ALA A 148 13.67 11.72 -19.59
CA ALA A 148 15.03 11.19 -19.53
C ALA A 148 15.15 9.84 -20.28
N PRO A 149 16.27 9.56 -20.97
CA PRO A 149 16.45 8.32 -21.73
C PRO A 149 16.22 7.05 -20.90
N MET A 150 16.65 7.05 -19.64
CA MET A 150 16.45 5.92 -18.71
C MET A 150 14.97 5.65 -18.44
N THR A 151 14.16 6.70 -18.24
CA THR A 151 12.71 6.59 -18.02
C THR A 151 12.02 6.03 -19.26
N ARG A 152 12.40 6.48 -20.46
CA ARG A 152 11.87 5.91 -21.71
C ARG A 152 12.21 4.44 -21.87
N THR A 153 13.45 4.05 -21.62
CA THR A 153 13.86 2.64 -21.66
C THR A 153 13.08 1.78 -20.67
N MET A 154 12.85 2.27 -19.44
CA MET A 154 12.02 1.56 -18.45
C MET A 154 10.57 1.42 -18.90
N PHE A 155 10.00 2.47 -19.49
CA PHE A 155 8.64 2.46 -20.03
C PHE A 155 8.48 1.48 -21.20
N GLU A 156 9.41 1.49 -22.17
CA GLU A 156 9.37 0.55 -23.28
C GLU A 156 9.55 -0.90 -22.82
N ASN A 157 10.41 -1.15 -21.82
CA ASN A 157 10.54 -2.48 -21.22
C ASN A 157 9.25 -2.94 -20.55
N ALA A 158 8.52 -2.05 -19.87
CA ALA A 158 7.22 -2.37 -19.27
C ALA A 158 6.17 -2.70 -20.34
N ARG A 159 6.11 -1.92 -21.43
CA ARG A 159 5.24 -2.19 -22.58
C ARG A 159 5.55 -3.53 -23.23
N GLU A 160 6.82 -3.82 -23.43
CA GLU A 160 7.26 -5.09 -24.01
C GLU A 160 6.92 -6.29 -23.13
N ASN A 161 7.10 -6.18 -21.81
CA ASN A 161 6.68 -7.21 -20.86
C ASN A 161 5.17 -7.44 -20.91
N GLN A 162 4.38 -6.37 -20.97
CA GLN A 162 2.93 -6.46 -21.06
C GLN A 162 2.47 -7.07 -22.40
N ARG A 163 3.12 -6.72 -23.52
CA ARG A 163 2.87 -7.35 -24.83
C ARG A 163 3.14 -8.86 -24.79
N LYS A 164 4.27 -9.28 -24.21
CA LYS A 164 4.59 -10.71 -24.00
C LYS A 164 3.59 -11.37 -23.04
N ALA A 165 3.12 -10.66 -22.02
CA ALA A 165 2.11 -11.18 -21.11
C ALA A 165 0.83 -11.57 -21.86
N TRP A 166 0.37 -10.74 -22.80
CA TRP A 166 -0.74 -11.05 -23.70
C TRP A 166 -0.45 -12.24 -24.62
N GLU A 167 0.77 -12.38 -25.13
CA GLU A 167 1.18 -13.55 -25.93
C GLU A 167 1.10 -14.85 -25.10
N PHE A 168 1.61 -14.85 -23.87
CA PHE A 168 1.50 -16.00 -22.97
C PHE A 168 0.05 -16.31 -22.60
N TYR A 169 -0.79 -15.29 -22.42
CA TYR A 169 -2.21 -15.47 -22.13
C TYR A 169 -2.92 -16.19 -23.30
N ARG A 170 -2.70 -15.72 -24.54
CA ARG A 170 -3.22 -16.37 -25.76
C ARG A 170 -2.75 -17.81 -25.90
N ASN A 171 -1.52 -18.10 -25.48
CA ASN A 171 -0.94 -19.45 -25.44
C ASN A 171 -1.31 -20.25 -24.18
N ARG A 172 -2.35 -19.85 -23.44
CA ARG A 172 -2.86 -20.50 -22.21
C ARG A 172 -1.82 -20.67 -21.08
N SER A 173 -0.71 -19.94 -21.14
CA SER A 173 0.35 -19.93 -20.14
C SER A 173 0.08 -18.88 -19.05
N LEU A 174 -1.03 -19.06 -18.32
CA LEU A 174 -1.60 -18.06 -17.40
C LEU A 174 -0.62 -17.57 -16.33
N ARG A 175 0.22 -18.46 -15.77
CA ARG A 175 1.22 -18.10 -14.75
C ARG A 175 2.32 -17.17 -15.29
N ALA A 176 2.78 -17.41 -16.52
CA ALA A 176 3.80 -16.59 -17.16
C ALA A 176 3.22 -15.21 -17.54
N ALA A 177 2.00 -15.20 -18.08
CA ALA A 177 1.25 -13.98 -18.37
C ALA A 177 1.09 -13.10 -17.12
N LEU A 178 0.58 -13.68 -16.03
CA LEU A 178 0.37 -12.95 -14.77
C LEU A 178 1.67 -12.38 -14.22
N LYS A 179 2.76 -13.15 -14.26
CA LYS A 179 4.08 -12.72 -13.78
C LYS A 179 4.58 -11.50 -14.56
N LEU A 180 4.56 -11.55 -15.89
CA LEU A 180 5.04 -10.45 -16.72
C LEU A 180 4.16 -9.21 -16.62
N SER A 181 2.84 -9.37 -16.54
CA SER A 181 1.94 -8.23 -16.35
C SER A 181 2.18 -7.53 -15.02
N ARG A 182 2.34 -8.26 -13.91
CA ARG A 182 2.70 -7.67 -12.61
C ARG A 182 4.08 -7.01 -12.62
N GLN A 183 5.04 -7.56 -13.37
CA GLN A 183 6.34 -6.93 -13.52
C GLN A 183 6.23 -5.60 -14.28
N ALA A 184 5.44 -5.56 -15.35
CA ALA A 184 5.15 -4.34 -16.08
C ALA A 184 4.46 -3.30 -15.18
N GLU A 185 3.40 -3.68 -14.46
CA GLU A 185 2.69 -2.82 -13.51
C GLU A 185 3.66 -2.21 -12.47
N LYS A 186 4.43 -3.06 -11.78
CA LYS A 186 5.40 -2.60 -10.77
C LYS A 186 6.44 -1.63 -11.36
N SER A 187 6.88 -1.86 -12.60
CA SER A 187 7.78 -0.93 -13.28
C SER A 187 7.12 0.43 -13.55
N ILE A 188 5.86 0.47 -13.97
CA ILE A 188 5.14 1.73 -14.17
C ILE A 188 4.85 2.44 -12.85
N GLU A 189 4.39 1.73 -11.83
CA GLU A 189 4.12 2.29 -10.50
C GLU A 189 5.39 2.94 -9.91
N GLY A 190 6.52 2.24 -9.97
CA GLY A 190 7.80 2.77 -9.50
C GLY A 190 8.28 4.00 -10.28
N MET A 191 7.95 4.12 -11.59
CA MET A 191 8.20 5.36 -12.32
C MET A 191 7.24 6.47 -11.90
N GLY A 192 5.96 6.17 -11.72
CA GLY A 192 4.95 7.13 -11.25
C GLY A 192 5.28 7.73 -9.87
N GLU A 193 5.79 6.93 -8.95
CA GLU A 193 6.28 7.40 -7.65
C GLU A 193 7.45 8.38 -7.79
N ARG A 194 8.41 8.10 -8.68
CA ARG A 194 9.54 9.00 -8.95
C ARG A 194 9.08 10.31 -9.57
N PHE A 195 8.16 10.26 -10.54
CA PHE A 195 7.59 11.47 -11.14
C PHE A 195 6.85 12.33 -10.10
N LYS A 196 6.08 11.72 -9.21
CA LYS A 196 5.39 12.45 -8.12
C LYS A 196 6.40 13.08 -7.15
N ALA A 197 7.47 12.36 -6.81
CA ALA A 197 8.53 12.90 -5.96
C ALA A 197 9.24 14.08 -6.63
N GLU A 198 9.63 13.95 -7.90
CA GLU A 198 10.26 15.02 -8.69
C GLU A 198 9.35 16.24 -8.83
N GLN A 199 8.04 16.05 -9.08
CA GLN A 199 7.07 17.14 -9.11
C GLN A 199 6.92 17.84 -7.75
N GLY A 200 6.93 17.06 -6.66
CA GLY A 200 6.90 17.58 -5.30
C GLY A 200 8.13 18.45 -5.00
N ASP A 201 9.32 17.97 -5.33
CA ASP A 201 10.56 18.71 -5.16
C ASP A 201 10.60 19.98 -6.02
N LEU A 202 10.15 19.92 -7.29
CA LEU A 202 10.04 21.10 -8.16
C LEU A 202 9.05 22.14 -7.61
N THR A 203 7.93 21.70 -7.05
CA THR A 203 6.93 22.61 -6.44
C THR A 203 7.50 23.29 -5.21
N ARG A 204 8.20 22.54 -4.35
CA ARG A 204 8.92 23.09 -3.19
C ARG A 204 9.98 24.09 -3.63
N LEU A 205 10.82 23.72 -4.61
CA LEU A 205 11.87 24.57 -5.13
C LEU A 205 11.29 25.90 -5.66
N ARG A 206 10.22 25.86 -6.46
CA ARG A 206 9.55 27.08 -6.96
C ARG A 206 9.04 27.98 -5.83
N ALA A 207 8.46 27.40 -4.78
CA ALA A 207 8.01 28.17 -3.63
C ALA A 207 9.18 28.86 -2.91
N GLN A 208 10.28 28.13 -2.70
CA GLN A 208 11.50 28.68 -2.09
C GLN A 208 12.15 29.75 -2.97
N THR A 209 12.19 29.56 -4.29
CA THR A 209 12.68 30.56 -5.25
C THR A 209 11.90 31.87 -5.12
N LYS A 210 10.56 31.80 -5.11
CA LYS A 210 9.70 32.99 -4.96
C LYS A 210 9.91 33.70 -3.62
N GLN A 211 10.05 32.95 -2.53
CA GLN A 211 10.35 33.54 -1.21
C GLN A 211 11.73 34.21 -1.19
N LEU A 212 12.73 33.58 -1.81
CA LEU A 212 14.08 34.13 -1.84
C LEU A 212 14.18 35.38 -2.72
N GLU A 213 13.44 35.42 -3.83
CA GLU A 213 13.34 36.58 -4.71
C GLU A 213 12.82 37.82 -3.95
N GLN A 214 11.73 37.66 -3.18
CA GLN A 214 11.21 38.73 -2.32
C GLN A 214 12.23 39.20 -1.29
N LYS A 215 12.92 38.25 -0.64
CA LYS A 215 13.96 38.56 0.34
C LYS A 215 15.15 39.28 -0.29
N MET A 216 15.53 38.88 -1.49
CA MET A 216 16.63 39.50 -2.23
C MET A 216 16.31 40.96 -2.54
N GLU A 217 15.06 41.27 -2.92
CA GLU A 217 14.64 42.66 -3.16
C GLU A 217 14.65 43.50 -1.87
N GLN A 218 14.22 42.94 -0.74
CA GLN A 218 14.33 43.61 0.55
C GLN A 218 15.80 43.88 0.91
N VAL A 219 16.67 42.88 0.78
CA VAL A 219 18.10 43.01 1.09
C VAL A 219 18.79 43.99 0.13
N ARG A 220 18.40 44.07 -1.14
CA ARG A 220 18.88 45.10 -2.08
C ARG A 220 18.62 46.51 -1.57
N SER A 221 17.41 46.77 -1.05
CA SER A 221 17.11 48.07 -0.43
C SER A 221 18.01 48.33 0.77
N MET A 222 18.13 47.36 1.69
CA MET A 222 18.97 47.48 2.89
C MET A 222 20.44 47.75 2.55
N VAL A 223 20.99 47.06 1.54
CA VAL A 223 22.38 47.25 1.11
C VAL A 223 22.59 48.62 0.48
N ARG A 224 21.60 49.20 -0.22
CA ARG A 224 21.72 50.56 -0.76
C ARG A 224 21.83 51.62 0.33
N ASP A 225 21.15 51.39 1.45
CA ASP A 225 21.14 52.30 2.61
C ASP A 225 22.28 51.99 3.61
N CYS A 226 23.08 50.96 3.34
CA CYS A 226 24.15 50.46 4.20
C CYS A 226 25.50 50.79 3.57
N ASP A 227 26.29 51.65 4.21
CA ASP A 227 27.66 52.02 3.77
C ASP A 227 28.68 50.89 4.09
N ASN A 228 28.38 49.65 3.70
CA ASN A 228 29.25 48.49 3.92
C ASN A 228 29.59 47.80 2.57
N GLU A 229 30.83 48.00 2.09
CA GLU A 229 31.30 47.41 0.83
C GLU A 229 31.30 45.87 0.84
N GLU A 230 31.55 45.24 1.99
CA GLU A 230 31.52 43.78 2.12
C GLU A 230 30.10 43.25 1.88
N ALA A 231 29.08 43.94 2.42
CA ALA A 231 27.68 43.59 2.21
C ALA A 231 27.27 43.66 0.73
N ALA A 232 27.73 44.69 0.01
CA ALA A 232 27.53 44.80 -1.44
C ALA A 232 28.20 43.64 -2.20
N GLY A 233 29.43 43.27 -1.82
CA GLY A 233 30.14 42.13 -2.40
C GLY A 233 29.45 40.78 -2.17
N LEU A 234 28.88 40.56 -0.98
CA LEU A 234 28.08 39.36 -0.69
C LEU A 234 26.77 39.33 -1.47
N LEU A 235 26.12 40.49 -1.70
CA LEU A 235 24.88 40.57 -2.46
C LEU A 235 25.09 40.10 -3.90
N ILE A 236 26.15 40.55 -4.56
CA ILE A 236 26.51 40.10 -5.92
C ILE A 236 26.71 38.57 -5.95
N LYS A 237 27.40 38.01 -4.94
CA LYS A 237 27.58 36.55 -4.83
C LYS A 237 26.25 35.82 -4.61
N ALA A 238 25.34 36.38 -3.82
CA ALA A 238 24.02 35.80 -3.59
C ALA A 238 23.18 35.79 -4.88
N GLU A 239 23.19 36.88 -5.64
CA GLU A 239 22.53 36.99 -6.95
C GLU A 239 23.08 35.99 -7.96
N ASN A 240 24.41 35.84 -8.04
CA ASN A 240 25.03 34.84 -8.91
C ASN A 240 24.59 33.41 -8.55
N ASN A 241 24.59 33.05 -7.26
CA ASN A 241 24.11 31.73 -6.82
C ASN A 241 22.61 31.54 -7.11
N PHE A 242 21.80 32.59 -6.98
CA PHE A 242 20.38 32.52 -7.33
C PHE A 242 20.16 32.32 -8.83
N ASN A 243 20.88 33.06 -9.68
CA ASN A 243 20.82 32.88 -11.13
C ASN A 243 21.27 31.48 -11.57
N GLU A 244 22.35 30.96 -10.97
CA GLU A 244 22.78 29.57 -11.19
C GLU A 244 21.70 28.57 -10.74
N SER A 245 21.02 28.83 -9.62
CA SER A 245 19.89 28.01 -9.15
C SER A 245 18.76 27.96 -10.18
N LEU A 246 18.38 29.12 -10.75
CA LEU A 246 17.37 29.19 -11.81
C LEU A 246 17.81 28.43 -13.07
N GLN A 247 19.09 28.55 -13.44
CA GLN A 247 19.65 27.81 -14.57
C GLN A 247 19.59 26.29 -14.36
N HIS A 248 19.99 25.79 -13.18
CA HIS A 248 19.88 24.37 -12.83
C HIS A 248 18.42 23.91 -12.78
N ALA A 249 17.51 24.72 -12.22
CA ALA A 249 16.08 24.41 -12.19
C ALA A 249 15.51 24.27 -13.60
N SER A 250 15.91 25.14 -14.54
CA SER A 250 15.46 25.07 -15.95
C SER A 250 15.92 23.80 -16.68
N LYS A 251 17.04 23.20 -16.24
CA LYS A 251 17.57 21.93 -16.74
C LYS A 251 16.98 20.70 -16.03
N GLY A 252 16.11 20.87 -15.04
CA GLY A 252 15.61 19.76 -14.20
C GLY A 252 16.61 19.26 -13.16
N GLU A 253 17.72 19.96 -12.94
CA GLU A 253 18.78 19.62 -11.99
C GLU A 253 18.41 20.09 -10.58
N VAL A 254 17.36 19.50 -10.02
CA VAL A 254 16.69 19.98 -8.78
C VAL A 254 17.65 20.08 -7.59
N LYS A 255 18.50 19.07 -7.38
CA LYS A 255 19.46 19.06 -6.25
C LYS A 255 20.51 20.16 -6.37
N GLN A 256 21.06 20.38 -7.56
CA GLN A 256 22.01 21.47 -7.81
C GLN A 256 21.33 22.83 -7.58
N ALA A 257 20.10 22.98 -8.07
CA ALA A 257 19.31 24.18 -7.87
C ALA A 257 19.07 24.48 -6.38
N GLU A 258 18.64 23.48 -5.59
CA GLU A 258 18.44 23.62 -4.14
C GLU A 258 19.72 24.03 -3.40
N ASN A 259 20.86 23.40 -3.72
CA ASN A 259 22.14 23.73 -3.11
C ASN A 259 22.54 25.20 -3.34
N LYS A 260 22.37 25.67 -4.58
CA LYS A 260 22.64 27.07 -4.95
C LYS A 260 21.68 28.04 -4.28
N LEU A 261 20.39 27.67 -4.17
CA LEU A 261 19.39 28.45 -3.48
C LEU A 261 19.70 28.59 -1.98
N GLN A 262 20.14 27.51 -1.33
CA GLN A 262 20.57 27.53 0.08
C GLN A 262 21.81 28.40 0.30
N LEU A 263 22.78 28.37 -0.62
CA LEU A 263 23.94 29.26 -0.58
C LEU A 263 23.53 30.73 -0.67
N ALA A 264 22.68 31.08 -1.64
CA ALA A 264 22.13 32.43 -1.78
C ALA A 264 21.40 32.87 -0.50
N HIS A 265 20.57 32.00 0.08
CA HIS A 265 19.86 32.29 1.33
C HIS A 265 20.79 32.57 2.52
N ARG A 266 21.86 31.78 2.68
CA ARG A 266 22.87 32.02 3.74
C ARG A 266 23.56 33.36 3.57
N LEU A 267 23.94 33.72 2.34
CA LEU A 267 24.56 35.01 2.04
C LEU A 267 23.60 36.17 2.35
N LEU A 268 22.31 36.06 1.98
CA LEU A 268 21.30 37.07 2.30
C LEU A 268 21.08 37.24 3.81
N ASN A 269 21.16 36.16 4.60
CA ASN A 269 21.10 36.26 6.06
C ASN A 269 22.30 37.03 6.61
N GLN A 270 23.50 36.68 6.16
CA GLN A 270 24.73 37.36 6.58
C GLN A 270 24.71 38.86 6.24
N ILE A 271 24.18 39.23 5.06
CA ILE A 271 23.97 40.62 4.69
C ILE A 271 22.96 41.31 5.62
N GLY A 272 21.85 40.62 5.92
CA GLY A 272 20.84 41.12 6.85
C GLY A 272 21.40 41.37 8.26
N GLU A 273 22.34 40.57 8.73
CA GLU A 273 23.05 40.80 10.00
C GLU A 273 23.95 42.03 9.93
N MET A 274 24.68 42.22 8.82
CA MET A 274 25.58 43.38 8.66
C MET A 274 24.84 44.72 8.47
N CYS A 275 23.71 44.70 7.76
CA CYS A 275 23.00 45.92 7.36
C CYS A 275 21.64 46.13 8.04
N GLY A 276 21.05 45.10 8.66
CA GLY A 276 19.73 45.17 9.30
C GLY A 276 19.75 45.48 10.79
N ASP A 277 20.95 45.54 11.39
CA ASP A 277 21.08 45.77 12.81
C ASP A 277 20.64 47.19 13.21
N GLN A 278 20.74 48.21 12.36
CA GLN A 278 20.49 49.57 12.82
C GLN A 278 19.04 49.84 13.26
N GLU A 279 18.03 49.55 12.42
CA GLU A 279 16.62 49.71 12.81
C GLU A 279 16.20 48.75 13.94
N ALA A 280 16.77 47.54 13.97
CA ALA A 280 16.49 46.57 15.02
C ALA A 280 17.06 47.03 16.38
N LEU A 281 18.30 47.53 16.38
CA LEU A 281 18.97 48.09 17.55
C LEU A 281 18.25 49.37 18.01
N GLU A 282 17.82 50.25 17.10
CA GLU A 282 17.03 51.44 17.41
C GLU A 282 15.68 51.09 18.06
N ARG A 283 14.94 50.12 17.51
CA ARG A 283 13.70 49.63 18.14
C ARG A 283 13.95 49.07 19.54
N LYS A 284 15.03 48.31 19.72
CA LYS A 284 15.42 47.74 21.02
C LYS A 284 15.81 48.82 22.03
N ILE A 285 16.50 49.87 21.59
CA ILE A 285 16.79 51.06 22.40
C ILE A 285 15.49 51.72 22.85
N GLN A 286 14.55 51.99 21.92
CA GLN A 286 13.28 52.64 22.24
C GLN A 286 12.44 51.81 23.22
N GLN A 287 12.38 50.49 23.04
CA GLN A 287 11.73 49.58 23.97
C GLN A 287 12.35 49.65 25.38
N MET A 288 13.69 49.60 25.48
CA MET A 288 14.35 49.70 26.79
C MET A 288 14.16 51.07 27.44
N LYS A 289 14.14 52.18 26.68
CA LYS A 289 13.79 53.51 27.22
C LYS A 289 12.43 53.50 27.89
N GLN A 290 11.41 53.02 27.18
CA GLN A 290 10.04 52.96 27.67
C GLN A 290 9.93 52.07 28.93
N GLU A 291 10.59 50.91 28.95
CA GLU A 291 10.60 50.06 30.13
C GLU A 291 11.33 50.71 31.32
N MET A 292 12.47 51.35 31.08
CA MET A 292 13.21 52.04 32.12
C MET A 292 12.39 53.19 32.71
N ASP A 293 11.70 53.97 31.89
CA ASP A 293 10.88 55.08 32.36
C ASP A 293 9.68 54.61 33.20
N ARG A 294 9.03 53.50 32.82
CA ARG A 294 7.96 52.88 33.63
C ARG A 294 8.41 52.44 35.01
N VAL A 295 9.66 52.01 35.14
CA VAL A 295 10.19 51.40 36.37
C VAL A 295 11.03 52.41 37.18
N ALA A 296 11.37 53.56 36.58
CA ALA A 296 12.22 54.58 37.19
C ALA A 296 11.67 55.10 38.53
N GLU A 297 10.37 55.43 38.58
CA GLU A 297 9.73 55.93 39.81
C GLU A 297 9.74 54.87 40.92
N ALA A 298 9.46 53.61 40.59
CA ALA A 298 9.48 52.51 41.56
C ALA A 298 10.90 52.24 42.09
N ILE A 299 11.92 52.30 41.24
CA ILE A 299 13.33 52.20 41.67
C ILE A 299 13.71 53.39 42.56
N GLN A 300 13.29 54.61 42.22
CA GLN A 300 13.53 55.82 43.02
C GLN A 300 12.89 55.70 44.41
N ASN A 301 11.63 55.29 44.48
CA ASN A 301 10.86 55.14 45.72
C ASN A 301 11.36 54.00 46.62
N SER A 302 12.12 53.04 46.07
CA SER A 302 12.73 51.97 46.87
C SER A 302 13.79 52.46 47.87
N GLY A 303 14.34 53.67 47.67
CA GLY A 303 15.39 54.26 48.53
C GLY A 303 16.75 53.55 48.46
N LYS A 304 16.92 52.52 47.63
CA LYS A 304 18.16 51.76 47.52
C LYS A 304 19.14 52.46 46.59
N ALA A 305 20.12 53.17 47.18
CA ALA A 305 21.13 53.93 46.45
C ALA A 305 21.81 53.14 45.31
N GLN A 306 22.15 51.87 45.55
CA GLN A 306 22.79 51.01 44.55
C GLN A 306 21.87 50.67 43.35
N ALA A 307 20.56 50.54 43.58
CA ALA A 307 19.59 50.32 42.49
C ALA A 307 19.46 51.58 41.62
N ILE A 308 19.46 52.76 42.25
CA ILE A 308 19.41 54.06 41.56
C ILE A 308 20.68 54.24 40.71
N GLU A 309 21.87 53.95 41.25
CA GLU A 309 23.15 54.05 40.53
C GLU A 309 23.19 53.14 39.29
N LEU A 310 22.73 51.88 39.43
CA LEU A 310 22.66 50.95 38.31
C LEU A 310 21.65 51.40 37.23
N MET A 311 20.53 52.00 37.63
CA MET A 311 19.56 52.58 36.69
C MET A 311 20.15 53.76 35.91
N LEU A 312 20.89 54.65 36.58
CA LEU A 312 21.61 55.75 35.94
C LEU A 312 22.69 55.24 34.98
N SER A 313 23.46 54.23 35.40
CA SER A 313 24.47 53.58 34.55
C SER A 313 23.83 52.94 33.32
N ALA A 314 22.69 52.25 33.48
CA ALA A 314 21.95 51.70 32.35
C ALA A 314 21.50 52.79 31.36
N ARG A 315 21.02 53.94 31.84
CA ARG A 315 20.62 55.08 30.98
C ARG A 315 21.81 55.64 30.21
N LYS A 316 22.96 55.77 30.87
CA LYS A 316 24.20 56.22 30.24
C LYS A 316 24.65 55.28 29.12
N HIS A 317 24.63 53.96 29.36
CA HIS A 317 24.93 52.98 28.31
C HIS A 317 23.94 53.04 27.16
N LEU A 318 22.65 53.26 27.43
CA LEU A 318 21.63 53.38 26.39
C LEU A 318 21.81 54.63 25.53
N GLN A 319 22.15 55.77 26.14
CA GLN A 319 22.45 57.01 25.43
C GLN A 319 23.70 56.86 24.56
N GLU A 320 24.73 56.18 25.06
CA GLU A 320 25.92 55.88 24.27
C GLU A 320 25.61 54.90 23.13
N ALA A 321 24.75 53.91 23.37
CA ALA A 321 24.25 53.03 22.30
C ALA A 321 23.55 53.84 21.21
N GLU A 322 22.68 54.80 21.54
CA GLU A 322 22.03 55.67 20.55
C GLU A 322 23.04 56.45 19.71
N ARG A 323 24.05 57.03 20.35
CA ARG A 323 25.11 57.76 19.66
C ARG A 323 25.90 56.85 18.72
N LEU A 324 26.23 55.64 19.17
CA LEU A 324 26.96 54.66 18.38
C LEU A 324 26.14 54.11 17.22
N CYS A 325 24.85 53.82 17.44
CA CYS A 325 23.93 53.42 16.39
C CYS A 325 23.75 54.52 15.33
N ALA A 326 23.55 55.78 15.75
CA ALA A 326 23.45 56.92 14.83
C ALA A 326 24.74 57.18 14.05
N GLY A 327 25.89 56.79 14.61
CA GLY A 327 27.20 56.85 13.95
C GLY A 327 27.55 55.62 13.10
N GLY A 328 26.61 54.71 12.87
CA GLY A 328 26.82 53.49 12.05
C GLY A 328 27.67 52.41 12.74
N ASN A 329 28.00 52.56 14.02
CA ASN A 329 28.82 51.60 14.76
C ASN A 329 27.93 50.57 15.48
N SER A 330 27.34 49.68 14.68
CA SER A 330 26.35 48.68 15.13
C SER A 330 26.90 47.73 16.20
N GLU A 331 28.15 47.27 16.08
CA GLU A 331 28.77 46.35 17.06
C GLU A 331 28.89 46.99 18.45
N ASN A 332 29.44 48.20 18.52
CA ASN A 332 29.57 48.91 19.80
C ASN A 332 28.20 49.38 20.32
N CYS A 333 27.25 49.68 19.43
CA CYS A 333 25.86 49.94 19.81
C CYS A 333 25.24 48.70 20.50
N ALA A 334 25.34 47.53 19.88
CA ALA A 334 24.82 46.27 20.43
C ALA A 334 25.46 45.93 21.79
N ALA A 335 26.77 46.13 21.93
CA ALA A 335 27.48 45.94 23.19
C ALA A 335 26.95 46.85 24.31
N ASN A 336 26.69 48.13 24.01
CA ASN A 336 26.14 49.08 24.97
C ASN A 336 24.67 48.79 25.32
N ILE A 337 23.85 48.36 24.37
CA ILE A 337 22.48 47.87 24.65
C ILE A 337 22.53 46.70 25.64
N LYS A 338 23.43 45.74 25.44
CA LYS A 338 23.59 44.59 26.35
C LYS A 338 24.04 45.03 27.74
N ALA A 339 24.98 45.97 27.83
CA ALA A 339 25.41 46.56 29.11
C ALA A 339 24.26 47.27 29.84
N ALA A 340 23.49 48.09 29.12
CA ALA A 340 22.31 48.76 29.65
C ALA A 340 21.28 47.75 30.19
N GLN A 341 20.98 46.70 29.43
CA GLN A 341 20.05 45.64 29.83
C GLN A 341 20.51 44.94 31.11
N MET A 342 21.78 44.58 31.23
CA MET A 342 22.32 43.92 32.43
C MET A 342 22.21 44.81 33.67
N ASN A 343 22.54 46.10 33.56
CA ASN A 343 22.46 47.05 34.68
C ASN A 343 21.01 47.30 35.09
N PHE A 344 20.11 47.44 34.11
CA PHE A 344 18.67 47.61 34.36
C PHE A 344 18.06 46.42 35.11
N GLN A 345 18.36 45.18 34.69
CA GLN A 345 17.86 43.98 35.37
C GLN A 345 18.38 43.85 36.81
N LYS A 346 19.66 44.21 37.05
CA LYS A 346 20.21 44.27 38.41
C LYS A 346 19.54 45.34 39.26
N ALA A 347 19.26 46.51 38.69
CA ALA A 347 18.54 47.59 39.37
C ALA A 347 17.13 47.14 39.80
N LYS A 348 16.37 46.50 38.90
CA LYS A 348 15.04 45.93 39.21
C LYS A 348 15.09 44.96 40.38
N LYS A 349 16.00 43.97 40.32
CA LYS A 349 16.15 42.95 41.36
C LYS A 349 16.48 43.58 42.71
N LEU A 350 17.38 44.57 42.75
CA LEU A 350 17.70 45.28 43.98
C LEU A 350 16.51 46.06 44.51
N ALA A 351 15.72 46.73 43.65
CA ALA A 351 14.52 47.46 44.04
C ALA A 351 13.34 46.56 44.48
N GLY A 352 13.40 45.25 44.20
CA GLY A 352 12.33 44.30 44.52
C GLY A 352 11.22 44.23 43.47
N LEU A 353 11.56 44.46 42.20
CA LEU A 353 10.66 44.50 41.03
C LEU A 353 10.90 43.37 40.04
#